data_AF-K0DBD0-F1
#
_entry.id   AF-K0DBD0-F1
#
_cell.length_a   1.000
_cell.length_b   1.000
_cell.length_c   1.000
_cell.angle_alpha   90.00
_cell.angle_beta   90.00
_cell.angle_gamma   90.00
#
_symmetry.space_group_name_H-M   'P 1'
#
loop_
_entity.id
_entity.type
_entity.pdbx_description
1 polymer ?
#
loop_
_entity_poly.entity_id
_entity_poly.type
_entity_poly.pdbx_seq_one_letter_code
_entity_poly.pdbx_strand_id
1 'polypeptide(L)'
;MRSVFHQPEAVVLASKHLTDGSGSLRWVYRELAPTEQQDTGWFLFADNDNKAWNDDPKNFMPLVIDAALAIESSLSFILDMPYGTDLVLDDRSEIKGWLDPTTRTPVWLSDASIVPNFKVIDGEVIEISN
;
A
#
# COMPACT_ATOMS: atom_id res chain seq x y z
N MET A 1 6.04 -13.15 -7.54
CA MET A 1 5.67 -12.50 -6.26
C MET A 1 4.67 -13.40 -5.55
N ARG A 2 4.85 -13.69 -4.25
CA ARG A 2 3.87 -14.45 -3.46
C ARG A 2 2.76 -13.51 -3.01
N SER A 3 1.50 -13.97 -3.05
CA SER A 3 0.37 -13.18 -2.53
C SER A 3 0.56 -12.90 -1.04
N VAL A 4 0.26 -11.67 -0.63
CA VAL A 4 0.41 -11.18 0.75
C VAL A 4 -0.59 -11.88 1.68
N PHE A 5 -1.79 -12.18 1.20
CA PHE A 5 -2.86 -12.79 2.01
C PHE A 5 -2.60 -14.23 2.44
N HIS A 6 -1.65 -14.91 1.81
CA HIS A 6 -1.33 -16.31 2.11
C HIS A 6 -0.18 -16.47 3.13
N GLN A 7 0.25 -15.37 3.76
CA GLN A 7 1.41 -15.32 4.65
C GLN A 7 1.02 -14.66 5.98
N PRO A 8 0.65 -15.42 7.03
CA PRO A 8 0.25 -14.86 8.32
C PRO A 8 1.38 -14.07 9.02
N GLU A 9 2.64 -14.34 8.67
CA GLU A 9 3.82 -13.61 9.12
C GLU A 9 4.10 -12.32 8.33
N ALA A 10 3.34 -12.04 7.26
CA ALA A 10 3.59 -10.91 6.38
C ALA A 10 3.47 -9.58 7.12
N VAL A 11 4.46 -8.71 6.91
CA VAL A 11 4.51 -7.37 7.48
C VAL A 11 4.64 -6.29 6.42
N VAL A 12 4.09 -5.13 6.74
CA VAL A 12 4.33 -3.85 6.05
C VAL A 12 5.14 -2.95 6.97
N LEU A 13 5.92 -2.02 6.42
CA LEU A 13 6.58 -0.97 7.19
C LEU A 13 5.70 0.28 7.23
N ALA A 14 5.23 0.66 8.41
CA ALA A 14 4.37 1.82 8.59
C ALA A 14 5.08 2.95 9.34
N SER A 15 4.86 4.20 8.91
CA SER A 15 5.25 5.38 9.67
C SER A 15 4.62 5.35 11.05
N LYS A 16 5.40 5.70 12.07
CA LYS A 16 4.92 5.74 13.46
C LYS A 16 3.79 6.74 13.67
N HIS A 17 3.68 7.79 12.84
CA HIS A 17 2.55 8.71 12.88
C HIS A 17 1.19 8.02 12.63
N LEU A 18 1.18 6.92 11.87
CA LEU A 18 -0.03 6.11 11.67
C LEU A 18 -0.38 5.29 12.90
N THR A 19 0.64 4.85 13.65
CA THR A 19 0.48 3.95 14.79
C THR A 19 0.16 4.68 16.08
N ASP A 20 0.64 5.92 16.23
CA ASP A 20 0.31 6.80 17.36
C ASP A 20 -0.92 7.68 17.11
N GLY A 21 -1.45 7.66 15.88
CA GLY A 21 -2.66 8.39 15.47
C GLY A 21 -2.45 9.89 15.25
N SER A 22 -1.19 10.36 15.20
CA SER A 22 -0.87 11.77 14.91
C SER A 22 -0.99 12.14 13.43
N GLY A 23 -1.04 11.16 12.53
CA GLY A 23 -1.24 11.32 11.10
C GLY A 23 -2.18 10.27 10.50
N SER A 24 -2.66 10.54 9.29
CA SER A 24 -3.54 9.63 8.53
C SER A 24 -2.82 9.04 7.33
N LEU A 25 -3.18 7.81 6.94
CA LEU A 25 -2.58 7.16 5.77
C LEU A 25 -2.81 7.98 4.51
N ARG A 26 -1.74 8.32 3.79
CA ARG A 26 -1.83 9.10 2.55
C ARG A 26 -1.12 8.46 1.37
N TRP A 27 0.01 7.82 1.60
CA TRP A 27 0.86 7.35 0.53
C TRP A 27 1.33 5.93 0.83
N VAL A 28 1.36 5.08 -0.19
CA VAL A 28 1.95 3.74 -0.09
C VAL A 28 2.92 3.50 -1.25
N TYR A 29 4.00 2.80 -0.96
CA TYR A 29 4.99 2.41 -1.96
C TYR A 29 5.39 0.97 -1.72
N ARG A 30 5.52 0.16 -2.78
CA ARG A 30 6.03 -1.20 -2.69
C ARG A 30 7.46 -1.25 -3.18
N GLU A 31 8.41 -1.38 -2.26
CA GLU A 31 9.83 -1.51 -2.57
C GLU A 31 10.12 -2.75 -3.42
N LEU A 32 11.22 -2.66 -4.18
CA LEU A 32 11.72 -3.77 -4.98
C LEU A 32 12.20 -4.90 -4.08
N ALA A 33 11.68 -6.11 -4.31
CA ALA A 33 12.18 -7.39 -3.84
C ALA A 33 12.88 -7.35 -2.44
N PRO A 34 12.09 -7.33 -1.35
CA PRO A 34 12.64 -7.30 0.00
C PRO A 34 13.52 -8.51 0.29
N THR A 35 14.50 -8.33 1.19
CA THR A 35 15.49 -9.36 1.54
C THR A 35 14.97 -10.33 2.60
N GLU A 36 14.01 -9.91 3.42
CA GLU A 36 13.41 -10.71 4.48
C GLU A 36 12.14 -11.40 4.00
N GLN A 37 11.95 -12.69 4.33
CA GLN A 37 10.82 -13.48 3.83
C GLN A 37 9.46 -12.91 4.27
N GLN A 38 9.39 -12.34 5.46
CA GLN A 38 8.17 -11.79 6.06
C GLN A 38 7.84 -10.38 5.54
N ASP A 39 8.80 -9.69 4.94
CA ASP A 39 8.60 -8.34 4.44
C ASP A 39 7.87 -8.38 3.09
N THR A 40 6.73 -7.70 3.02
CA THR A 40 5.94 -7.61 1.79
C THR A 40 6.48 -6.59 0.80
N GLY A 41 7.41 -5.73 1.24
CA GLY A 41 7.93 -4.58 0.54
C GLY A 41 7.05 -3.34 0.65
N TRP A 42 5.88 -3.40 1.28
CA TRP A 42 4.99 -2.25 1.41
C TRP A 42 5.46 -1.28 2.49
N PHE A 43 5.60 -0.02 2.11
CA PHE A 43 5.77 1.14 2.97
C PHE A 43 4.48 1.95 3.01
N LEU A 44 4.06 2.33 4.22
CA LEU A 44 2.87 3.14 4.49
C LEU A 44 3.31 4.45 5.14
N PHE A 45 2.98 5.57 4.50
CA PHE A 45 3.35 6.91 4.94
C PHE A 45 2.12 7.72 5.35
N ALA A 46 2.30 8.51 6.40
CA ALA A 46 1.30 9.45 6.87
C ALA A 46 1.29 10.75 6.06
N ASP A 47 0.16 11.45 6.10
CA ASP A 47 -0.05 12.76 5.49
C ASP A 47 0.87 13.86 6.03
N ASN A 48 1.32 13.72 7.27
CA ASN A 48 2.24 14.63 7.95
C ASN A 48 3.71 14.19 7.90
N ASP A 49 4.02 13.07 7.23
CA ASP A 49 5.39 12.66 6.99
C ASP A 49 6.13 13.65 6.08
N ASN A 50 7.43 13.78 6.29
CA ASN A 50 8.29 14.60 5.44
C ASN A 50 9.59 13.85 5.12
N LYS A 51 10.40 14.40 4.21
CA LYS A 51 11.65 13.76 3.80
C LYS A 51 12.58 13.41 4.98
N ALA A 52 12.79 14.33 5.91
CA ALA A 52 13.68 14.10 7.04
C ALA A 52 13.16 12.99 7.97
N TRP A 53 11.84 12.88 8.12
CA TRP A 53 11.19 11.79 8.84
C TRP A 53 11.37 10.45 8.12
N ASN A 54 11.09 10.43 6.82
CA ASN A 54 11.11 9.22 6.00
C ASN A 54 12.53 8.66 5.79
N ASP A 55 13.55 9.51 5.87
CA ASP A 55 14.95 9.11 5.75
C ASP A 55 15.50 8.39 7.00
N ASP A 56 14.80 8.42 8.16
CA ASP A 56 15.22 7.71 9.38
C ASP A 56 14.41 6.41 9.55
N PRO A 57 15.03 5.22 9.40
CA PRO A 57 14.36 3.93 9.57
C PRO A 57 13.73 3.73 10.95
N LYS A 58 14.19 4.45 11.99
CA LYS A 58 13.62 4.37 13.34
C LYS A 58 12.22 4.97 13.42
N ASN A 59 11.80 5.73 12.43
CA ASN A 59 10.46 6.30 12.35
C ASN A 59 9.43 5.34 11.77
N PHE A 60 9.87 4.15 11.33
CA PHE A 60 9.00 3.10 10.82
C PHE A 60 8.89 1.95 11.83
N MET A 61 7.79 1.21 11.71
CA MET A 61 7.53 0.01 12.50
C MET A 61 6.90 -1.07 11.60
N PRO A 62 7.37 -2.32 11.68
CA PRO A 62 6.70 -3.43 11.01
C PRO A 62 5.34 -3.69 11.65
N LEU A 63 4.31 -3.80 10.82
CA LEU A 63 2.95 -4.15 11.21
C LEU A 63 2.52 -5.40 10.45
N VAL A 64 1.91 -6.35 11.16
CA VAL A 64 1.20 -7.47 10.52
C VAL A 64 0.03 -6.94 9.68
N ILE A 65 -0.35 -7.69 8.65
CA ILE A 65 -1.41 -7.27 7.71
C ILE A 65 -2.69 -6.87 8.40
N ASP A 66 -3.16 -7.62 9.40
CA ASP A 66 -4.39 -7.30 10.14
C ASP A 66 -4.31 -5.92 10.84
N ALA A 67 -3.14 -5.56 11.37
CA ALA A 67 -2.93 -4.26 12.01
C ALA A 67 -2.90 -3.13 10.96
N ALA A 68 -2.33 -3.38 9.78
CA ALA A 68 -2.36 -2.43 8.68
C ALA A 68 -3.80 -2.22 8.15
N LEU A 69 -4.58 -3.30 7.99
CA LEU A 69 -5.98 -3.24 7.58
C LEU A 69 -6.88 -2.52 8.60
N ALA A 70 -6.50 -2.55 9.88
CA ALA A 70 -7.18 -1.77 10.91
C ALA A 70 -6.91 -0.25 10.79
N ILE A 71 -5.78 0.16 10.20
CA ILE A 71 -5.48 1.56 9.88
C ILE A 71 -6.31 2.01 8.67
N GLU A 72 -6.26 1.25 7.58
CA GLU A 72 -7.09 1.50 6.40
C GLU A 72 -7.46 0.18 5.69
N SER A 73 -8.74 -0.15 5.74
CA SER A 73 -9.31 -1.36 5.15
C SER A 73 -9.10 -1.46 3.64
N SER A 74 -9.03 -0.33 2.92
CA SER A 74 -8.85 -0.31 1.46
C SER A 74 -7.47 -0.81 1.01
N LEU A 75 -6.53 -1.05 1.92
CA LEU A 75 -5.27 -1.75 1.63
C LEU A 75 -5.51 -3.18 1.13
N SER A 76 -6.59 -3.84 1.59
CA SER A 76 -6.91 -5.26 1.28
C SER A 76 -7.03 -5.59 -0.22
N PHE A 77 -6.98 -4.58 -1.06
CA PHE A 77 -7.21 -4.71 -2.47
C PHE A 77 -6.02 -4.27 -3.33
N ILE A 78 -5.04 -3.60 -2.71
CA ILE A 78 -3.80 -3.21 -3.37
C ILE A 78 -2.61 -4.06 -2.88
N LEU A 79 -2.73 -4.81 -1.79
CA LEU A 79 -1.59 -5.56 -1.21
C LEU A 79 -0.94 -6.57 -2.15
N ASP A 80 -1.67 -7.09 -3.15
CA ASP A 80 -1.13 -8.00 -4.16
C ASP A 80 -0.61 -7.29 -5.43
N MET A 81 -0.58 -5.96 -5.44
CA MET A 81 -0.03 -5.18 -6.56
C MET A 81 1.50 -5.33 -6.70
N PRO A 82 2.06 -5.12 -7.90
CA PRO A 82 3.45 -5.45 -8.21
C PRO A 82 4.48 -4.62 -7.41
N TYR A 83 5.74 -5.08 -7.39
CA TYR A 83 6.83 -4.27 -6.85
C TYR A 83 7.02 -3.01 -7.71
N GLY A 84 7.39 -1.90 -7.08
CA GLY A 84 7.44 -0.59 -7.70
C GLY A 84 6.08 0.12 -7.77
N THR A 85 5.01 -0.47 -7.22
CA THR A 85 3.72 0.21 -7.10
C THR A 85 3.85 1.44 -6.21
N ASP A 86 3.30 2.56 -6.67
CA ASP A 86 3.35 3.85 -5.99
C ASP A 86 1.95 4.48 -6.06
N LEU A 87 1.29 4.67 -4.91
CA LEU A 87 -0.10 5.10 -4.85
C LEU A 87 -0.35 6.12 -3.75
N VAL A 88 -1.28 7.02 -4.02
CA VAL A 88 -1.81 7.97 -3.05
C VAL A 88 -3.26 7.64 -2.75
N LEU A 89 -3.60 7.58 -1.47
CA LEU A 89 -4.98 7.51 -1.01
C LEU A 89 -5.57 8.93 -1.05
N ASP A 90 -6.65 9.13 -1.79
CA ASP A 90 -7.39 10.38 -1.75
C ASP A 90 -8.76 10.16 -1.10
N ASP A 91 -8.98 10.83 0.02
CA ASP A 91 -10.19 10.84 0.83
C ASP A 91 -10.93 12.18 0.78
N ARG A 92 -10.36 13.18 0.09
CA ARG A 92 -10.89 14.55 -0.04
C ARG A 92 -11.73 14.76 -1.32
N SER A 93 -11.69 13.80 -2.23
CA SER A 93 -12.42 13.79 -3.49
C SER A 93 -13.84 13.25 -3.27
N GLU A 94 -14.79 13.58 -4.15
CA GLU A 94 -16.10 12.91 -4.20
C GLU A 94 -15.96 11.39 -4.38
N ILE A 95 -14.82 10.97 -4.95
CA ILE A 95 -14.43 9.58 -5.18
C ILE A 95 -13.25 9.26 -4.26
N LYS A 96 -13.48 8.43 -3.23
CA LYS A 96 -12.43 7.92 -2.33
C LYS A 96 -11.72 6.71 -2.98
N GLY A 97 -10.41 6.79 -3.18
CA GLY A 97 -9.68 5.70 -3.80
C GLY A 97 -8.16 5.86 -3.83
N TRP A 98 -7.50 4.85 -4.39
CA TRP A 98 -6.08 4.80 -4.67
C TRP A 98 -5.81 5.35 -6.06
N LEU A 99 -4.94 6.36 -6.12
CA LEU A 99 -4.61 7.08 -7.34
C LEU A 99 -3.13 6.92 -7.67
N ASP A 100 -2.82 6.88 -8.97
CA ASP A 100 -1.46 7.10 -9.44
C ASP A 100 -1.05 8.57 -9.12
N PRO A 101 0.07 8.81 -8.42
CA PRO A 101 0.44 10.15 -7.95
C PRO A 101 0.73 11.13 -9.10
N THR A 102 1.13 10.64 -10.27
CA THR A 102 1.54 11.48 -11.41
C THR A 102 0.34 11.92 -12.25
N THR A 103 -0.50 10.97 -12.63
CA THR A 103 -1.65 11.16 -13.52
C THR A 103 -2.92 11.51 -12.76
N ARG A 104 -2.97 11.22 -11.45
CA ARG A 104 -4.17 11.28 -10.60
C ARG A 104 -5.31 10.38 -11.10
N THR A 105 -4.98 9.39 -11.92
CA THR A 105 -5.95 8.41 -12.41
C THR A 105 -6.30 7.45 -11.28
N PRO A 106 -7.59 7.18 -11.03
CA PRO A 106 -7.99 6.11 -10.12
C PRO A 106 -7.46 4.77 -10.60
N VAL A 107 -6.62 4.15 -9.79
CA VAL A 107 -6.19 2.76 -9.97
C VAL A 107 -7.24 1.85 -9.37
N TRP A 108 -7.79 2.26 -8.23
CA TRP A 108 -8.70 1.42 -7.49
C TRP A 108 -9.61 2.25 -6.56
N LEU A 109 -10.90 1.97 -6.49
CA LEU A 109 -11.81 2.69 -5.58
C LEU A 109 -11.92 1.97 -4.26
N SER A 110 -12.04 2.74 -3.17
CA SER A 110 -12.12 2.17 -1.81
C SER A 110 -13.38 1.32 -1.58
N ASP A 111 -14.39 1.48 -2.45
CA ASP A 111 -15.62 0.68 -2.49
C ASP A 111 -15.55 -0.50 -3.48
N ALA A 112 -14.37 -0.77 -4.07
CA ALA A 112 -14.13 -1.79 -5.08
C ALA A 112 -14.91 -1.64 -6.41
N SER A 113 -15.48 -0.47 -6.70
CA SER A 113 -16.27 -0.27 -7.93
C SER A 113 -15.44 -0.17 -9.20
N ILE A 114 -14.13 0.15 -9.09
CA ILE A 114 -13.16 -0.02 -10.17
C ILE A 114 -12.36 -1.28 -9.88
N VAL A 115 -12.31 -2.20 -10.83
CA VAL A 115 -11.38 -3.34 -10.83
C VAL A 115 -10.34 -3.03 -11.91
N PRO A 116 -9.04 -3.07 -11.59
CA PRO A 116 -8.06 -2.77 -12.59
C PRO A 116 -8.01 -3.92 -13.60
N ASN A 117 -7.75 -3.59 -14.85
CA ASN A 117 -7.64 -4.56 -15.95
C ASN A 117 -6.30 -5.32 -15.90
N PHE A 118 -5.87 -5.78 -14.74
CA PHE A 118 -4.73 -6.68 -14.61
C PHE A 118 -5.01 -7.80 -13.62
N LYS A 119 -4.48 -8.98 -13.90
CA LYS A 119 -4.44 -10.13 -12.99
C LYS A 119 -3.00 -10.43 -12.67
N VAL A 120 -2.74 -10.78 -11.41
CA VAL A 120 -1.47 -11.34 -10.99
C VAL A 120 -1.59 -12.86 -11.06
N ILE A 121 -0.90 -13.49 -12.01
CA ILE A 121 -0.84 -14.95 -12.17
C ILE A 121 0.61 -15.39 -12.00
N ASP A 122 0.89 -16.24 -11.03
CA ASP A 122 2.24 -16.73 -10.70
C ASP A 122 3.30 -15.62 -10.50
N GLY A 123 2.84 -14.42 -10.13
CA GLY A 123 3.69 -13.26 -9.90
C GLY A 123 3.98 -12.41 -11.13
N GLU A 124 3.39 -12.72 -12.28
CA GLU A 124 3.38 -11.87 -13.47
C GLU A 124 2.11 -11.03 -13.52
N VAL A 125 2.28 -9.77 -13.92
CA VAL A 125 1.18 -8.81 -14.11
C VAL A 125 0.70 -8.97 -15.53
N ILE A 126 -0.52 -9.48 -15.69
CA ILE A 126 -1.11 -9.72 -16.99
C ILE A 126 -2.24 -8.73 -17.16
N GLU A 127 -2.12 -7.81 -18.11
CA GLU A 127 -3.20 -6.94 -18.50
C GLU A 127 -4.31 -7.79 -19.14
N ILE A 128 -5.53 -7.65 -18.64
CA ILE A 128 -6.70 -8.40 -19.10
C ILE A 128 -7.48 -7.45 -20.00
N SER A 129 -7.50 -7.72 -21.29
CA SER A 129 -8.41 -7.04 -22.20
C SER A 129 -9.85 -7.40 -21.84
N ASN A 130 -10.70 -6.39 -21.64
CA ASN A 130 -12.16 -6.56 -21.56
C ASN A 130 -12.75 -7.07 -22.87
#